data_AF-A0A7K0H1M0-F1
#
_entry.id   AF-A0A7K0H1M0-F1
#
_cell.length_a   1.000
_cell.length_b   1.000
_cell.length_c   1.000
_cell.angle_alpha   90.00
_cell.angle_beta   90.00
_cell.angle_gamma   90.00
#
_symmetry.space_group_name_H-M   'P 1'
#
loop_
_entity.id
_entity.type
_entity.pdbx_description
1 polymer ?
#
loop_
_entity_poly.entity_id
_entity_poly.type
_entity_poly.pdbx_seq_one_letter_code
_entity_poly.pdbx_strand_id
1 'polypeptide(L)'
;RNILQQLITLYPNDNLVISMESGNNVSGRPGALLPAPNTNPNAGLFQLVNNQGVPQEAVSLCRIAAVRVSSATYNNTITYLPAPVPAPEGCGADCQAAIRAFLPVGTTGVDINAGGQTVAQGTVLQSQFGVLVLVGPNNSDPTFVSTCKAEILNK
;
A
#
# COMPACT_ATOMS: atom_id res chain seq x y z
N ARG A 1 6.13 2.56 5.20
CA ARG A 1 6.28 3.90 5.84
C ARG A 1 6.37 5.04 4.82
N ASN A 2 7.38 5.06 3.93
CA ASN A 2 7.58 6.14 2.94
C ASN A 2 6.31 6.52 2.15
N ILE A 3 5.58 5.52 1.66
CA ILE A 3 4.32 5.76 0.95
C ILE A 3 3.27 6.39 1.86
N LEU A 4 3.07 5.87 3.08
CA LEU A 4 2.07 6.40 4.01
C LEU A 4 2.34 7.87 4.40
N GLN A 5 3.61 8.25 4.58
CA GLN A 5 4.01 9.65 4.80
C GLN A 5 3.53 10.56 3.65
N GLN A 6 3.71 10.08 2.41
CA GLN A 6 3.25 10.79 1.22
C GLN A 6 1.73 10.78 1.11
N LEU A 7 1.04 9.67 1.42
CA LEU A 7 -0.43 9.63 1.39
C LEU A 7 -1.06 10.64 2.36
N ILE A 8 -0.48 10.81 3.55
CA ILE A 8 -0.91 11.85 4.51
C ILE A 8 -0.84 13.26 3.88
N THR A 9 0.15 13.50 3.02
CA THR A 9 0.37 14.81 2.40
C THR A 9 -0.42 15.00 1.11
N LEU A 10 -0.50 13.96 0.27
CA LEU A 10 -1.03 14.02 -1.09
C LEU A 10 -2.53 13.75 -1.16
N TYR A 11 -3.07 13.01 -0.18
CA TYR A 11 -4.49 12.63 -0.12
C TYR A 11 -5.10 12.90 1.27
N PRO A 12 -4.89 14.10 1.87
CA PRO A 12 -5.26 14.36 3.27
C PRO A 12 -6.77 14.27 3.54
N ASN A 13 -7.59 14.45 2.51
CA ASN A 13 -9.05 14.48 2.61
C ASN A 13 -9.73 13.24 2.03
N ASP A 14 -8.97 12.40 1.33
CA ASP A 14 -9.50 11.19 0.72
C ASP A 14 -9.62 10.08 1.74
N ASN A 15 -10.60 9.21 1.52
CA ASN A 15 -10.77 8.04 2.36
C ASN A 15 -9.81 6.94 1.92
N LEU A 16 -9.12 6.34 2.89
CA LEU A 16 -8.30 5.17 2.72
C LEU A 16 -9.08 3.93 3.12
N VAL A 17 -8.92 2.84 2.37
CA VAL A 17 -9.29 1.50 2.81
C VAL A 17 -7.99 0.73 3.02
N ILE A 18 -7.74 0.32 4.26
CA ILE A 18 -6.56 -0.45 4.64
C ILE A 18 -6.98 -1.90 4.82
N SER A 19 -6.43 -2.77 3.98
CA SER A 19 -6.56 -4.21 4.12
C SER A 19 -5.40 -4.76 4.92
N MET A 20 -5.71 -5.50 5.97
CA MET A 20 -4.74 -6.14 6.85
C MET A 20 -4.50 -7.57 6.38
N GLU A 21 -3.31 -8.11 6.64
CA GLU A 21 -2.97 -9.50 6.33
C GLU A 21 -3.88 -10.53 7.02
N SER A 22 -4.60 -10.13 8.08
CA SER A 22 -5.56 -10.98 8.77
C SER A 22 -6.89 -11.11 8.01
N GLY A 23 -7.08 -10.35 6.93
CA GLY A 23 -8.37 -10.20 6.26
C GLY A 23 -9.29 -9.16 6.89
N ASN A 24 -8.82 -8.37 7.85
CA ASN A 24 -9.62 -7.25 8.36
C ASN A 24 -9.42 -6.03 7.48
N ASN A 25 -10.46 -5.21 7.36
CA ASN A 25 -10.39 -3.90 6.71
C ASN A 25 -10.76 -2.81 7.71
N VAL A 26 -10.06 -1.68 7.63
CA VAL A 26 -10.44 -0.44 8.30
C VAL A 26 -10.44 0.69 7.29
N SER A 27 -11.25 1.72 7.54
CA SER A 27 -11.36 2.87 6.64
C SER A 27 -11.43 4.18 7.38
N GLY A 28 -10.80 5.21 6.81
CA GLY A 28 -10.78 6.56 7.34
C GLY A 28 -9.82 7.44 6.55
N ARG A 29 -9.70 8.70 6.93
CA ARG A 29 -8.72 9.64 6.34
C ARG A 29 -7.34 9.40 6.93
N PRO A 30 -6.25 9.69 6.20
CA PRO A 30 -4.90 9.58 6.74
C PRO A 30 -4.70 10.57 7.89
N GLY A 31 -4.31 10.07 9.06
CA GLY A 31 -3.98 10.89 10.23
C GLY A 31 -2.47 11.07 10.41
N ALA A 32 -1.87 10.24 11.26
CA ALA A 32 -0.48 10.35 11.65
C ALA A 32 0.22 8.99 11.69
N LEU A 33 1.54 8.99 11.58
CA LEU A 33 2.38 7.85 11.92
C LEU A 33 2.83 7.99 13.38
N LEU A 34 2.72 6.90 14.14
CA LEU A 34 2.97 6.90 15.58
C LEU A 34 4.14 5.98 15.96
N PRO A 35 5.02 6.41 16.89
CA PRO A 35 5.03 7.73 17.53
C PRO A 35 5.33 8.88 16.54
N ALA A 36 4.71 10.03 16.77
CA ALA A 36 4.94 11.25 16.00
C ALA A 36 6.40 11.73 16.13
N PRO A 37 6.88 12.62 15.24
CA PRO A 37 6.22 13.15 14.04
C PRO A 37 6.12 12.10 12.92
N ASN A 38 5.42 12.43 11.82
CA ASN A 38 5.30 11.52 10.67
C ASN A 38 6.65 11.07 10.09
N THR A 39 7.71 11.87 10.28
CA THR A 39 9.10 11.58 9.87
C THR A 39 9.85 10.65 10.83
N ASN A 40 9.25 10.24 11.95
CA ASN A 40 9.89 9.41 12.95
C ASN A 40 10.24 8.02 12.38
N PRO A 41 11.52 7.60 12.40
CA PRO A 41 11.93 6.30 11.87
C PRO A 41 11.39 5.13 12.70
N ASN A 42 11.00 5.36 13.95
CA ASN A 42 10.46 4.35 14.85
C ASN A 42 8.93 4.25 14.78
N ALA A 43 8.29 4.99 13.87
CA ALA A 43 6.85 4.89 13.70
C ALA A 43 6.44 3.49 13.23
N GLY A 44 5.65 2.80 14.05
CA GLY A 44 5.19 1.43 13.85
C GLY A 44 3.67 1.30 13.68
N LEU A 45 2.93 2.39 13.88
CA LEU A 45 1.49 2.45 13.68
C LEU A 45 1.12 3.56 12.68
N PHE A 46 0.03 3.36 11.96
CA PHE A 46 -0.63 4.38 11.15
C PHE A 46 -2.02 4.64 11.69
N GLN A 47 -2.26 5.88 12.08
CA GLN A 47 -3.53 6.35 12.62
C GLN A 47 -4.42 6.86 11.49
N LEU A 48 -5.68 6.43 11.52
CA LEU A 48 -6.76 6.96 10.72
C LEU A 48 -7.56 7.97 11.54
N VAL A 49 -8.11 8.96 10.85
CA VAL A 49 -8.99 9.98 11.43
C VAL A 49 -10.32 10.01 10.69
N ASN A 50 -11.38 10.43 11.38
CA ASN A 50 -12.67 10.65 10.75
C ASN A 50 -12.65 11.94 9.89
N ASN A 51 -13.78 12.26 9.27
CA ASN A 51 -13.92 13.47 8.45
C ASN A 51 -13.77 14.80 9.23
N GLN A 52 -13.77 14.76 10.56
CA GLN A 52 -13.54 15.90 11.45
C GLN A 52 -12.08 15.97 11.96
N GLY A 53 -11.21 15.06 11.53
CA GLY A 53 -9.83 14.98 11.98
C GLY A 53 -9.66 14.31 13.35
N VAL A 54 -10.70 13.70 13.90
CA VAL A 54 -10.64 12.99 15.19
C VAL A 54 -10.07 11.59 14.96
N PRO A 55 -9.05 11.16 15.72
CA PRO A 55 -8.53 9.79 15.67
C PRO A 55 -9.61 8.72 15.86
N GLN A 56 -9.58 7.69 15.03
CA GLN A 56 -10.46 6.52 15.12
C GLN A 56 -9.66 5.26 15.44
N GLU A 57 -8.98 4.69 14.44
CA GLU A 57 -8.17 3.49 14.59
C GLU A 57 -6.68 3.77 14.39
N ALA A 58 -5.84 2.93 14.99
CA ALA A 58 -4.41 2.84 14.66
C ALA A 58 -4.10 1.42 14.21
N VAL A 59 -3.54 1.28 13.00
CA VAL A 59 -3.17 -0.01 12.42
C VAL A 59 -1.67 -0.25 12.48
N SER A 60 -1.28 -1.51 12.65
CA SER A 60 0.13 -1.92 12.64
C SER A 60 0.70 -1.88 11.22
N LEU A 61 1.77 -1.12 11.02
CA LEU A 61 2.44 -1.01 9.71
C LEU A 61 2.90 -2.37 9.17
N CYS A 62 3.35 -3.26 10.05
CA CYS A 62 3.89 -4.57 9.68
C CYS A 62 2.81 -5.56 9.22
N ARG A 63 1.54 -5.22 9.41
CA ARG A 63 0.39 -6.07 9.14
C ARG A 63 -0.48 -5.54 7.99
N ILE A 64 -0.14 -4.39 7.41
CA ILE A 64 -0.84 -3.83 6.25
C ILE A 64 -0.50 -4.67 5.01
N ALA A 65 -1.53 -5.22 4.38
CA ALA A 65 -1.43 -5.91 3.10
C ALA A 65 -1.61 -4.94 1.93
N ALA A 66 -2.62 -4.08 1.99
CA ALA A 66 -2.85 -3.06 0.97
C ALA A 66 -3.43 -1.77 1.54
N VAL A 67 -3.21 -0.67 0.83
CA VAL A 67 -3.85 0.62 1.08
C VAL A 67 -4.44 1.13 -0.23
N ARG A 68 -5.76 1.24 -0.29
CA ARG A 68 -6.47 1.85 -1.42
C ARG A 68 -6.90 3.26 -1.06
N VAL A 69 -6.61 4.22 -1.94
CA VAL A 69 -7.16 5.58 -1.86
C VAL A 69 -8.46 5.60 -2.66
N SER A 70 -9.62 5.67 -2.02
CA SER A 70 -10.91 5.59 -2.71
C SER A 70 -11.28 6.92 -3.37
N SER A 71 -11.85 6.85 -4.57
CA SER A 71 -12.33 8.01 -5.33
C SER A 71 -11.26 9.06 -5.66
N ALA A 72 -10.00 8.63 -5.72
CA ALA A 72 -8.86 9.47 -6.08
C ALA A 72 -8.19 8.97 -7.36
N THR A 73 -7.49 9.88 -8.06
CA THR A 73 -6.59 9.53 -9.16
C THR A 73 -5.16 9.41 -8.64
N TYR A 74 -4.40 8.44 -9.17
CA TYR A 74 -3.00 8.29 -8.83
C TYR A 74 -2.18 9.57 -9.07
N ASN A 75 -1.46 10.00 -8.03
CA ASN A 75 -0.57 11.13 -8.06
C ASN A 75 0.84 10.72 -8.50
N ASN A 76 1.28 11.23 -9.65
CA ASN A 76 2.59 10.94 -10.23
C ASN A 76 3.78 11.52 -9.46
N THR A 77 3.56 12.37 -8.45
CA THR A 77 4.64 12.88 -7.58
C THR A 77 5.07 11.89 -6.50
N ILE A 78 4.39 10.74 -6.37
CA ILE A 78 4.77 9.71 -5.40
C ILE A 78 6.14 9.13 -5.75
N THR A 79 7.03 9.13 -4.75
CA THR A 79 8.37 8.57 -4.85
C THR A 79 8.48 7.25 -4.09
N TYR A 80 9.37 6.38 -4.57
CA TYR A 80 9.62 5.06 -4.00
C TYR A 80 11.03 4.97 -3.46
N LEU A 81 11.21 4.12 -2.43
CA LEU A 81 12.54 3.86 -1.91
C LEU A 81 13.33 3.03 -2.95
N PRO A 82 14.64 3.29 -3.11
CA PRO A 82 15.48 2.45 -3.94
C PRO A 82 15.54 1.02 -3.38
N ALA A 83 15.88 0.06 -4.25
CA ALA A 83 16.19 -1.29 -3.79
C ALA A 83 17.38 -1.25 -2.80
N PRO A 84 17.37 -2.05 -1.72
CA PRO A 84 18.49 -2.12 -0.79
C PRO A 84 19.79 -2.55 -1.49
N VAL A 85 20.92 -2.04 -0.98
CA VAL A 85 22.26 -2.42 -1.42
C VAL A 85 23.08 -2.86 -0.18
N PRO A 86 23.58 -4.11 -0.12
CA PRO A 86 23.40 -5.18 -1.11
C PRO A 86 21.93 -5.63 -1.24
N ALA A 87 21.61 -6.28 -2.35
CA ALA A 87 20.29 -6.86 -2.54
C ALA A 87 20.00 -7.86 -1.41
N PRO A 88 18.78 -7.84 -0.83
CA PRO A 88 18.44 -8.80 0.21
C PRO A 88 18.36 -10.20 -0.38
N GLU A 89 18.74 -11.18 0.43
CA GLU A 89 18.77 -12.59 0.04
C GLU A 89 17.77 -13.42 0.88
N GLY A 90 17.44 -14.60 0.37
CA GLY A 90 16.57 -15.57 1.01
C GLY A 90 15.12 -15.51 0.53
N CYS A 91 14.31 -16.46 1.01
CA CYS A 91 12.96 -16.72 0.50
C CYS A 91 12.07 -15.47 0.40
N GLY A 92 12.11 -14.59 1.40
CA GLY A 92 11.32 -13.36 1.37
C GLY A 92 11.75 -12.38 0.26
N ALA A 93 13.03 -12.34 -0.09
CA ALA A 93 13.53 -11.54 -1.20
C ALA A 93 13.18 -12.19 -2.55
N ASP A 94 13.32 -13.51 -2.65
CA ASP A 94 12.97 -14.29 -3.84
C ASP A 94 11.49 -14.15 -4.18
N CYS A 95 10.60 -14.29 -3.19
CA CYS A 95 9.16 -14.08 -3.37
C CYS A 95 8.84 -12.69 -3.92
N GLN A 96 9.44 -11.64 -3.34
CA GLN A 96 9.20 -10.27 -3.80
C GLN A 96 9.74 -10.02 -5.21
N ALA A 97 10.89 -10.61 -5.56
CA ALA A 97 11.46 -10.53 -6.90
C ALA A 97 10.58 -11.26 -7.92
N ALA A 98 10.10 -12.46 -7.59
CA ALA A 98 9.19 -13.24 -8.42
C ALA A 98 7.86 -12.52 -8.65
N ILE A 99 7.28 -11.89 -7.61
CA ILE A 99 6.06 -11.08 -7.75
C ILE A 99 6.26 -9.94 -8.75
N ARG A 100 7.37 -9.20 -8.65
CA ARG A 100 7.67 -8.10 -9.59
C ARG A 100 7.88 -8.60 -11.02
N ALA A 101 8.51 -9.75 -11.20
CA ALA A 101 8.68 -10.38 -12.51
C ALA A 101 7.36 -10.93 -13.07
N PHE A 102 6.49 -11.45 -12.20
CA PHE A 102 5.18 -12.00 -12.57
C PHE A 102 4.20 -10.89 -12.96
N LEU A 103 4.25 -9.74 -12.30
CA LEU A 103 3.42 -8.56 -12.51
C LEU A 103 4.25 -7.33 -12.91
N PRO A 104 4.80 -7.29 -14.15
CA PRO A 104 5.46 -6.11 -14.66
C PRO A 104 4.46 -4.96 -14.87
N VAL A 105 4.97 -3.73 -14.98
CA VAL A 105 4.17 -2.54 -15.29
C VAL A 105 3.41 -2.74 -16.61
N GLY A 106 2.14 -2.35 -16.61
CA GLY A 106 1.23 -2.52 -17.75
C GLY A 106 0.44 -3.83 -17.75
N THR A 107 0.69 -4.75 -16.82
CA THR A 107 -0.13 -5.97 -16.68
C THR A 107 -1.55 -5.59 -16.29
N THR A 108 -2.53 -5.94 -17.12
CA THR A 108 -3.96 -5.67 -16.94
C THR A 108 -4.69 -6.87 -16.35
N GLY A 109 -5.89 -6.67 -15.80
CA GLY A 109 -6.72 -7.79 -15.31
C GLY A 109 -6.17 -8.46 -14.05
N VAL A 110 -5.28 -7.76 -13.34
CA VAL A 110 -4.64 -8.29 -12.15
C VAL A 110 -5.63 -8.33 -11.00
N ASP A 111 -5.60 -9.43 -10.24
CA ASP A 111 -6.30 -9.62 -8.96
C ASP A 111 -5.28 -10.13 -7.93
N ILE A 112 -5.20 -9.45 -6.79
CA ILE A 112 -4.30 -9.81 -5.70
C ILE A 112 -5.11 -10.08 -4.43
N ASN A 113 -4.87 -11.24 -3.83
CA ASN A 113 -5.46 -11.67 -2.57
C ASN A 113 -4.46 -11.60 -1.41
N ALA A 114 -4.96 -11.21 -0.24
CA ALA A 114 -4.26 -11.36 1.04
C ALA A 114 -5.30 -11.48 2.17
N GLY A 115 -5.03 -12.30 3.19
CA GLY A 115 -5.97 -12.49 4.28
C GLY A 115 -7.31 -13.08 3.83
N GLY A 116 -7.28 -13.94 2.80
CA GLY A 116 -8.46 -14.63 2.27
C GLY A 116 -9.42 -13.76 1.46
N GLN A 117 -9.01 -12.56 1.03
CA GLN A 117 -9.85 -11.66 0.25
C GLN A 117 -9.06 -10.84 -0.76
N THR A 118 -9.74 -10.41 -1.82
CA THR A 118 -9.13 -9.55 -2.83
C THR A 118 -8.85 -8.18 -2.24
N VAL A 119 -7.59 -7.78 -2.24
CA VAL A 119 -7.12 -6.50 -1.70
C VAL A 119 -6.80 -5.47 -2.79
N ALA A 120 -6.57 -5.91 -4.03
CA ALA A 120 -6.35 -5.03 -5.17
C ALA A 120 -6.78 -5.67 -6.49
N GLN A 121 -7.34 -4.87 -7.38
CA GLN A 121 -7.66 -5.26 -8.76
C GLN A 121 -7.31 -4.13 -9.72
N GLY A 122 -6.92 -4.47 -10.95
CA GLY A 122 -6.77 -3.51 -12.03
C GLY A 122 -5.51 -3.70 -12.87
N THR A 123 -4.88 -2.58 -13.22
CA THR A 123 -3.64 -2.55 -14.02
C THR A 123 -2.46 -2.19 -13.14
N VAL A 124 -1.34 -2.90 -13.29
CA VAL A 124 -0.09 -2.58 -12.58
C VAL A 124 0.48 -1.28 -13.14
N LEU A 125 0.37 -0.21 -12.37
CA LEU A 125 0.94 1.09 -12.72
C LEU A 125 2.41 1.20 -12.29
N GLN A 126 2.75 0.64 -11.12
CA GLN A 126 4.10 0.66 -10.59
C GLN A 126 4.47 -0.71 -10.02
N SER A 127 5.69 -1.16 -10.34
CA SER A 127 6.27 -2.40 -9.80
C SER A 127 7.62 -2.07 -9.16
N GLN A 128 7.62 -1.86 -7.84
CA GLN A 128 8.72 -1.28 -7.09
C GLN A 128 9.17 -2.21 -5.95
N PHE A 129 10.34 -1.96 -5.37
CA PHE A 129 10.82 -2.80 -4.27
C PHE A 129 9.87 -2.72 -3.06
N GLY A 130 9.33 -3.86 -2.63
CA GLY A 130 8.40 -3.97 -1.51
C GLY A 130 6.95 -3.59 -1.80
N VAL A 131 6.62 -3.09 -2.99
CA VAL A 131 5.28 -2.56 -3.29
C VAL A 131 4.90 -2.65 -4.77
N LEU A 132 3.66 -3.06 -5.03
CA LEU A 132 2.99 -2.87 -6.32
C LEU A 132 1.95 -1.76 -6.19
N VAL A 133 1.70 -1.03 -7.27
CA VAL A 133 0.54 -0.14 -7.35
C VAL A 133 -0.36 -0.59 -8.48
N LEU A 134 -1.60 -0.92 -8.12
CA LEU A 134 -2.67 -1.22 -9.07
C LEU A 134 -3.60 -0.01 -9.17
N VAL A 135 -4.13 0.22 -10.36
CA VAL A 135 -5.12 1.27 -10.62
C VAL A 135 -6.27 0.77 -11.48
N GLY A 136 -7.44 1.37 -11.28
CA GLY A 136 -8.59 1.24 -12.16
C GLY A 136 -8.47 2.12 -13.42
N PRO A 137 -9.56 2.20 -14.23
CA PRO A 137 -9.62 3.06 -15.40
C PRO A 137 -9.25 4.52 -15.06
N ASN A 138 -8.58 5.21 -15.98
CA ASN A 138 -8.11 6.59 -15.79
C ASN A 138 -7.23 6.78 -14.54
N ASN A 139 -6.48 5.74 -14.16
CA ASN A 139 -5.64 5.70 -12.96
C ASN A 139 -6.43 5.93 -11.66
N SER A 140 -7.71 5.54 -11.60
CA SER A 140 -8.54 5.69 -10.41
C SER A 140 -8.18 4.68 -9.32
N ASP A 141 -8.59 5.00 -8.10
CA ASP A 141 -8.55 4.13 -6.92
C ASP A 141 -7.18 3.46 -6.69
N PRO A 142 -6.09 4.25 -6.65
CA PRO A 142 -4.75 3.68 -6.56
C PRO A 142 -4.61 2.83 -5.29
N THR A 143 -4.19 1.59 -5.50
CA THR A 143 -4.06 0.58 -4.47
C THR A 143 -2.61 0.16 -4.33
N PHE A 144 -2.00 0.51 -3.21
CA PHE A 144 -0.61 0.20 -2.85
C PHE A 144 -0.57 -1.13 -2.10
N VAL A 145 -0.03 -2.16 -2.75
CA VAL A 145 0.00 -3.54 -2.24
C VAL A 145 1.40 -3.88 -1.76
N SER A 146 1.51 -4.35 -0.52
CA SER A 146 2.75 -4.87 0.04
C SER A 146 3.09 -6.22 -0.61
N THR A 147 4.21 -6.29 -1.33
CA THR A 147 4.65 -7.55 -1.95
C THR A 147 5.05 -8.61 -0.92
N CYS A 148 5.28 -8.20 0.34
CA CYS A 148 5.56 -9.12 1.44
C CYS A 148 4.31 -9.81 1.99
N LYS A 149 3.12 -9.30 1.64
CA LYS A 149 1.82 -9.74 2.20
C LYS A 149 0.84 -10.24 1.14
N ALA A 150 1.17 -10.09 -0.13
CA ALA A 150 0.40 -10.71 -1.22
C ALA A 150 0.52 -12.23 -1.14
N GLU A 151 -0.61 -12.93 -1.20
CA GLU A 151 -0.69 -14.38 -1.03
C GLU A 151 -1.01 -15.09 -2.35
N ILE A 152 -1.99 -14.57 -3.12
CA ILE A 152 -2.41 -15.13 -4.41
C ILE A 152 -2.43 -14.01 -5.43
N LEU A 153 -1.85 -14.25 -6.62
CA LEU A 153 -1.77 -13.28 -7.70
C LEU A 153 -2.28 -13.91 -9.00
N ASN A 154 -3.27 -13.27 -9.61
CA ASN A 154 -3.85 -13.66 -10.90
C ASN A 154 -3.64 -12.54 -11.94
N LYS A 155 -3.54 -12.91 -13.22
CA LYS A 155 -3.46 -11.99 -14.36
C LYS A 155 -4.03 -12.63 -15.62
#